data_AF-A0A2V6B4T2-F1
#
_entry.id   AF-A0A2V6B4T2-F1
#
_cell.length_a   1.000
_cell.length_b   1.000
_cell.length_c   1.000
_cell.angle_alpha   90.00
_cell.angle_beta   90.00
_cell.angle_gamma   90.00
#
_symmetry.space_group_name_H-M   'P 1'
#
loop_
_entity.id
_entity.type
_entity.pdbx_description
1 polymer ?
#
loop_
_entity_poly.entity_id
_entity_poly.type
_entity_poly.pdbx_seq_one_letter_code
_entity_poly.pdbx_strand_id
1 'polypeptide(L)'
;MTGPPIIDPSAREMAYSMAGPLYIGWYSVWDNSADDDVNERWHHDTLKSLEPITRGHYMGETDLMASPTRARDSLASGVWERVPAIRRRYDPQGIFYGHIGQA
;
A
#
# COMPACT_ATOMS: atom_id res chain seq x y z
N MET A 1 -10.58 13.49 26.51
CA MET A 1 -9.98 12.42 25.69
C MET A 1 -11.04 11.91 24.74
N THR A 2 -10.95 12.27 23.46
CA THR A 2 -11.74 11.58 22.43
C THR A 2 -11.23 10.14 22.36
N GLY A 3 -12.14 9.17 22.35
CA GLY A 3 -11.77 7.76 22.17
C GLY A 3 -11.01 7.54 20.85
N PRO A 4 -10.46 6.33 20.63
CA PRO A 4 -9.85 6.01 19.34
C PRO A 4 -10.85 6.30 18.21
N PRO A 5 -10.37 6.80 17.04
CA PRO A 5 -11.24 7.09 15.92
C PRO A 5 -12.09 5.86 15.58
N ILE A 6 -13.40 6.05 15.50
CA ILE A 6 -14.33 5.00 15.07
C ILE A 6 -14.13 4.83 13.57
N ILE A 7 -13.60 3.67 13.16
CA ILE A 7 -13.53 3.30 11.75
C ILE A 7 -14.90 2.76 11.37
N ASP A 8 -15.57 3.44 10.43
CA ASP A 8 -16.83 2.98 9.85
C ASP A 8 -16.66 1.54 9.31
N PRO A 9 -17.50 0.57 9.73
CA PRO A 9 -17.41 -0.80 9.22
C PRO A 9 -17.47 -0.89 7.68
N SER A 10 -18.21 0.01 7.02
CA SER A 10 -18.29 0.09 5.56
C SER A 10 -16.98 0.51 4.90
N ALA A 11 -16.06 1.15 5.64
CA ALA A 11 -14.75 1.51 5.11
C ALA A 11 -13.97 0.28 4.66
N ARG A 12 -14.17 -0.87 5.30
CA ARG A 12 -13.53 -2.14 4.91
C ARG A 12 -13.95 -2.65 3.53
N GLU A 13 -15.02 -2.11 2.96
CA GLU A 13 -15.51 -2.46 1.63
C GLU A 13 -15.07 -1.46 0.54
N MET A 14 -14.41 -0.37 0.93
CA MET A 14 -13.96 0.69 0.00
C MET A 14 -12.62 0.35 -0.65
N ALA A 15 -12.25 1.10 -1.68
CA ALA A 15 -10.90 1.06 -2.26
C ALA A 15 -9.82 1.47 -1.24
N TYR A 16 -10.18 2.32 -0.26
CA TYR A 16 -9.35 2.65 0.91
C TYR A 16 -9.83 1.83 2.12
N SER A 17 -9.62 0.52 2.08
CA SER A 17 -10.17 -0.42 3.07
C SER A 17 -9.22 -0.80 4.20
N MET A 18 -7.93 -0.53 4.05
CA MET A 18 -6.95 -0.70 5.12
C MET A 18 -6.75 0.60 5.88
N ALA A 19 -7.29 0.64 7.09
CA ALA A 19 -7.11 1.73 8.02
C ALA A 19 -6.64 1.20 9.38
N GLY A 20 -5.70 1.93 9.98
CA GLY A 20 -5.18 1.69 11.31
C GLY A 20 -5.33 2.93 12.19
N PRO A 21 -5.16 2.79 13.51
CA PRO A 21 -5.19 3.93 14.42
C PRO A 21 -3.97 4.86 14.28
N LEU A 22 -2.92 4.42 13.58
CA LEU A 22 -1.68 5.15 13.33
C LEU A 22 -1.25 4.93 11.88
N TYR A 23 -0.84 6.03 11.24
CA TYR A 23 -0.16 6.03 9.96
C TYR A 23 1.29 6.48 10.16
N ILE A 24 2.24 5.81 9.50
CA ILE A 24 3.65 6.18 9.51
C ILE A 24 4.08 6.32 8.05
N GLY A 25 4.44 7.53 7.65
CA GLY A 25 5.15 7.79 6.40
C GLY A 25 6.65 7.76 6.66
N TRP A 26 7.38 6.93 5.92
CA TRP A 26 8.83 6.81 6.05
C TRP A 26 9.48 7.29 4.75
N TYR A 27 10.26 8.36 4.84
CA TYR A 27 10.88 9.00 3.69
C TYR A 27 12.37 9.16 3.94
N SER A 28 13.17 8.65 3.00
CA SER A 28 14.60 8.91 2.94
C SER A 28 14.86 9.89 1.80
N VAL A 29 15.49 11.02 2.09
CA VAL A 29 15.78 12.06 1.10
C VAL A 29 17.23 12.50 1.29
N TRP A 30 17.99 12.56 0.20
CA TRP A 30 19.40 12.94 0.20
C TRP A 30 19.77 13.60 -1.13
N ASP A 31 20.85 14.38 -1.14
CA ASP A 31 21.26 15.17 -2.32
C ASP A 31 22.35 14.49 -3.16
N ASN A 32 23.25 13.76 -2.52
CA ASN A 32 24.44 13.20 -3.16
C ASN A 32 24.17 11.77 -3.66
N SER A 33 24.20 11.56 -4.98
CA SER A 33 23.95 10.24 -5.58
C SER A 33 24.98 9.18 -5.18
N ALA A 34 26.15 9.56 -4.67
CA ALA A 34 27.10 8.59 -4.14
C ALA A 34 26.59 7.87 -2.87
N ASP A 35 25.55 8.42 -2.23
CA ASP A 35 24.97 7.88 -1.00
C ASP A 35 23.71 7.01 -1.25
N ASP A 36 23.28 6.84 -2.52
CA ASP A 36 22.09 6.06 -2.91
C ASP A 36 22.07 4.68 -2.24
N ASP A 37 23.15 3.94 -2.45
CA ASP A 37 23.37 2.58 -1.96
C ASP A 37 23.29 2.45 -0.43
N VAL A 38 23.67 3.49 0.31
CA VAL A 38 23.64 3.48 1.79
C VAL A 38 22.24 3.86 2.29
N ASN A 39 21.64 4.88 1.69
CA ASN A 39 20.35 5.40 2.09
C ASN A 39 19.20 4.46 1.74
N GLU A 40 19.24 3.83 0.57
CA GLU A 40 18.28 2.80 0.17
C GLU A 40 18.35 1.58 1.10
N ARG A 41 19.56 1.09 1.41
CA ARG A 41 19.72 -0.03 2.35
C ARG A 41 19.15 0.30 3.72
N TRP A 42 19.50 1.46 4.27
CA TRP A 42 18.96 1.90 5.56
C TRP A 42 17.44 2.00 5.54
N HIS A 43 16.87 2.55 4.47
CA HIS A 43 15.42 2.67 4.29
C HIS A 43 14.74 1.29 4.31
N HIS A 44 15.23 0.37 3.48
CA HIS A 44 14.67 -0.98 3.37
C HIS A 44 14.82 -1.78 4.66
N ASP A 45 15.99 -1.74 5.31
CA ASP A 45 16.21 -2.45 6.57
C ASP A 45 15.33 -1.89 7.69
N THR A 46 15.11 -0.58 7.72
CA THR A 46 14.24 0.05 8.70
C THR A 46 12.78 -0.36 8.47
N LEU A 47 12.26 -0.28 7.24
CA LEU A 47 10.90 -0.74 6.95
C LEU A 47 10.71 -2.24 7.25
N LYS A 48 11.70 -3.07 6.91
CA LYS A 48 11.70 -4.50 7.22
C LYS A 48 11.60 -4.76 8.73
N SER A 49 12.25 -3.95 9.55
CA SER A 49 12.14 -4.06 11.01
C SER A 49 10.73 -3.74 11.54
N LEU A 50 9.94 -2.96 10.80
CA LEU A 50 8.56 -2.58 11.14
C LEU A 50 7.51 -3.56 10.58
N GLU A 51 7.85 -4.42 9.61
CA GLU A 51 6.91 -5.37 9.00
C GLU A 51 6.13 -6.21 10.03
N PRO A 52 6.73 -6.75 11.13
CA PRO A 52 6.00 -7.58 12.10
C PRO A 52 4.85 -6.88 12.82
N ILE A 53 4.87 -5.55 12.91
CA ILE A 53 3.83 -4.74 13.56
C ILE A 53 2.96 -3.99 12.55
N THR A 54 3.27 -4.08 11.26
CA THR A 54 2.55 -3.41 10.18
C THR A 54 1.28 -4.17 9.85
N ARG A 55 0.15 -3.46 9.83
CA ARG A 55 -1.17 -4.06 9.51
C ARG A 55 -1.52 -4.03 8.03
N GLY A 56 -0.89 -3.15 7.27
CA GLY A 56 -1.15 -2.91 5.86
C GLY A 56 -0.38 -1.70 5.38
N HIS A 57 -0.48 -1.40 4.09
CA HIS A 57 0.27 -0.33 3.44
C HIS A 57 -0.67 0.60 2.72
N TYR A 58 -0.34 1.89 2.68
CA TYR A 58 -1.09 2.83 1.87
C TYR A 58 -0.59 2.75 0.42
N MET A 59 -1.44 2.28 -0.49
CA MET A 59 -1.10 2.05 -1.90
C MET A 59 -0.55 3.31 -2.61
N GLY A 60 -0.92 4.51 -2.15
CA GLY A 60 -0.44 5.78 -2.73
C GLY A 60 0.99 6.16 -2.33
N GLU A 61 1.55 5.57 -1.27
CA GLU A 61 2.87 5.95 -0.72
C GLU A 61 3.81 4.76 -0.50
N THR A 62 3.34 3.53 -0.66
CA THR A 62 4.16 2.32 -0.45
C THR A 62 4.91 1.89 -1.71
N ASP A 63 6.09 1.29 -1.54
CA ASP A 63 6.77 0.60 -2.62
C ASP A 63 6.02 -0.70 -2.97
N LEU A 64 5.22 -0.64 -4.05
CA LEU A 64 4.47 -1.78 -4.57
C LEU A 64 5.36 -2.85 -5.20
N MET A 65 6.64 -2.58 -5.47
CA MET A 65 7.59 -3.54 -6.02
C MET A 65 8.33 -4.35 -4.95
N ALA A 66 8.30 -3.91 -3.69
CA ALA A 66 8.95 -4.60 -2.59
C ALA A 66 8.42 -6.04 -2.35
N SER A 67 7.20 -6.35 -2.82
CA SER A 67 6.64 -7.70 -2.76
C SER A 67 5.55 -7.89 -3.84
N PRO A 68 5.45 -9.08 -4.48
CA PRO A 68 4.37 -9.38 -5.41
C PRO A 68 2.97 -9.36 -4.76
N THR A 69 2.89 -9.42 -3.42
CA THR A 69 1.62 -9.34 -2.68
C THR A 69 1.32 -7.95 -2.13
N ARG A 70 2.27 -6.98 -2.20
CA ARG A 70 2.16 -5.69 -1.50
C ARG A 70 0.86 -4.95 -1.81
N ALA A 71 0.43 -4.95 -3.06
CA ALA A 71 -0.82 -4.29 -3.47
C ALA A 71 -2.07 -4.98 -2.92
N ARG A 72 -2.10 -6.32 -2.92
CA ARG A 72 -3.17 -7.10 -2.30
C ARG A 72 -3.21 -6.86 -0.79
N ASP A 73 -2.05 -6.86 -0.15
CA ASP A 73 -1.88 -6.64 1.29
C ASP A 73 -2.14 -5.18 1.72
N SER A 74 -2.33 -4.28 0.75
CA SER A 74 -2.76 -2.89 0.98
C SER A 74 -4.27 -2.72 1.06
N LEU A 75 -5.04 -3.78 0.81
CA LEU A 75 -6.51 -3.79 0.85
C LEU A 75 -7.01 -4.76 1.92
N ALA A 76 -8.23 -4.51 2.43
CA ALA A 76 -8.87 -5.47 3.32
C ALA A 76 -9.17 -6.77 2.57
N SER A 77 -9.26 -7.87 3.34
CA SER A 77 -9.61 -9.18 2.81
C SER A 77 -10.88 -9.13 1.95
N GLY A 78 -10.84 -9.71 0.75
CA GLY A 78 -11.97 -9.77 -0.19
C GLY A 78 -12.12 -8.55 -1.10
N VAL A 79 -11.48 -7.41 -0.79
CA VAL A 79 -11.57 -6.20 -1.64
C VAL A 79 -10.75 -6.37 -2.91
N TRP A 80 -9.56 -6.97 -2.80
CA TRP A 80 -8.69 -7.23 -3.95
C TRP A 80 -9.40 -8.04 -5.04
N GLU A 81 -10.15 -9.06 -4.65
CA GLU A 81 -10.87 -9.98 -5.55
C GLU A 81 -12.01 -9.28 -6.33
N ARG A 82 -12.49 -8.13 -5.84
CA ARG A 82 -13.53 -7.32 -6.52
C ARG A 82 -12.96 -6.41 -7.60
N VAL A 83 -11.69 -6.01 -7.50
CA VAL A 83 -11.05 -5.08 -8.44
C VAL A 83 -11.10 -5.59 -9.89
N PRO A 84 -10.80 -6.86 -10.21
CA PRO A 84 -10.93 -7.37 -11.57
C PRO A 84 -12.36 -7.29 -12.12
N ALA A 85 -13.38 -7.47 -11.27
CA ALA A 85 -14.78 -7.38 -11.69
C ALA A 85 -15.18 -5.93 -12.01
N ILE A 86 -14.69 -4.96 -11.22
CA ILE A 86 -14.87 -3.53 -11.48
C ILE A 86 -14.18 -3.16 -12.80
N ARG A 87 -12.93 -3.59 -13.01
CA ARG A 87 -12.21 -3.32 -14.26
C ARG A 87 -12.91 -3.89 -15.48
N ARG A 88 -13.37 -5.14 -15.44
CA ARG A 88 -14.17 -5.73 -16.54
C ARG A 88 -15.44 -4.94 -16.87
N ARG A 89 -16.03 -4.26 -15.89
CA ARG A 89 -17.24 -3.46 -16.09
C ARG A 89 -16.97 -2.08 -16.67
N TYR A 90 -15.93 -1.40 -16.20
CA TYR A 90 -15.69 0.02 -16.51
C TYR A 90 -14.52 0.28 -17.46
N ASP A 91 -13.60 -0.67 -17.58
CA ASP A 91 -12.48 -0.65 -18.53
C ASP A 91 -12.35 -2.02 -19.26
N PRO A 92 -13.39 -2.46 -20.00
CA PRO A 92 -13.38 -3.76 -20.67
C PRO A 92 -12.33 -3.86 -21.79
N GLN A 93 -11.87 -2.73 -22.32
CA GLN A 93 -10.82 -2.67 -23.36
C GLN A 93 -9.41 -2.59 -22.76
N GLY A 94 -9.26 -2.47 -21.44
CA GLY A 94 -7.96 -2.41 -20.79
C GLY A 94 -7.16 -1.16 -21.17
N ILE A 95 -7.84 -0.02 -21.37
CA ILE A 95 -7.21 1.27 -21.68
C ILE A 95 -6.31 1.70 -20.52
N PHE A 96 -6.71 1.38 -19.28
CA PHE A 96 -5.93 1.65 -18.09
C PHE A 96 -5.21 0.37 -17.65
N TYR A 97 -3.88 0.42 -17.64
CA TYR A 97 -3.07 -0.66 -17.11
C TYR A 97 -3.31 -0.85 -15.62
N GLY A 98 -3.31 -2.11 -15.18
CA GLY A 98 -3.43 -2.45 -13.77
C GLY A 98 -2.18 -2.10 -12.97
N HIS A 99 -2.18 -2.50 -11.71
CA HIS A 99 -0.97 -2.44 -10.90
C HIS A 99 0.14 -3.31 -11.50
N ILE A 100 1.39 -3.00 -11.16
CA ILE A 100 2.61 -3.44 -11.84
C ILE A 100 2.55 -4.90 -12.33
N GLY A 101 2.65 -5.08 -13.65
CA GLY A 101 2.64 -6.38 -14.31
C GLY A 101 1.26 -7.04 -14.47
N GLN A 102 0.17 -6.43 -14.04
CA GLN A 102 -1.18 -6.93 -14.34
C GLN A 102 -1.75 -6.34 -15.62
N ALA A 103 -1.93 -7.23 -16.59
CA ALA A 103 -2.70 -7.03 -17.81
C ALA A 103 -4.16 -6.71 -17.49
#